data_AF-A0AA44R724-F1
#
_entry.id   AF-A0AA44R724-F1
#
_cell.length_a   1.000
_cell.length_b   1.000
_cell.length_c   1.000
_cell.angle_alpha   90.00
_cell.angle_beta   90.00
_cell.angle_gamma   90.00
#
_symmetry.space_group_name_H-M   'P 1'
#
loop_
_entity.id
_entity.type
_entity.pdbx_description
1 polymer ?
#
loop_
_entity_poly.entity_id
_entity_poly.type
_entity_poly.pdbx_seq_one_letter_code
_entity_poly.pdbx_strand_id
1 'polypeptide(L)' 'MDIYEELPSNIILLRATVPEIWDEYRRKAASIFSERTRATVKLIPNSTHLLYWDYPKVIVEEIRKHW' A
#
# COMPACT_ATOMS: atom_id res chain seq x y z
N MET A 1 -5.80 20.12 -10.97
CA MET A 1 -6.12 18.68 -11.03
C MET A 1 -5.02 17.98 -10.26
N ASP A 2 -5.37 17.23 -9.22
CA ASP A 2 -4.40 16.43 -8.46
C ASP A 2 -4.15 15.12 -9.23
N ILE A 3 -2.93 14.57 -9.17
CA ILE A 3 -2.56 13.34 -9.89
C ILE A 3 -3.45 12.15 -9.51
N TYR A 4 -4.06 12.18 -8.32
CA TYR A 4 -4.96 11.12 -7.86
C TYR A 4 -6.21 10.97 -8.74
N GLU A 5 -6.64 12.03 -9.41
CA GLU A 5 -7.81 12.02 -10.30
C GLU A 5 -7.52 11.34 -11.65
N GLU A 6 -6.25 11.21 -12.01
CA GLU A 6 -5.79 10.55 -13.24
C GLU A 6 -5.48 9.06 -13.04
N LEU A 7 -5.47 8.60 -11.80
CA LEU A 7 -5.13 7.22 -11.47
C LEU A 7 -6.29 6.24 -11.75
N PRO A 8 -5.99 4.99 -12.17
CA PRO A 8 -7.01 3.98 -12.41
C PRO A 8 -7.76 3.60 -11.12
N SER A 9 -9.01 3.18 -11.26
CA SER A 9 -9.91 2.88 -10.13
C SER A 9 -9.60 1.60 -9.36
N ASN A 10 -8.61 0.81 -9.79
CA ASN A 10 -8.40 -0.58 -9.35
C ASN A 10 -7.03 -0.74 -8.68
N ILE A 11 -6.67 0.19 -7.78
CA ILE A 11 -5.35 0.21 -7.15
C ILE A 11 -5.37 -0.51 -5.81
N ILE A 12 -4.32 -1.30 -5.57
CA ILE A 12 -4.02 -1.90 -4.27
C ILE A 12 -2.73 -1.28 -3.74
N LEU A 13 -2.81 -0.69 -2.56
CA LEU A 13 -1.65 -0.14 -1.85
C LEU A 13 -1.22 -1.11 -0.75
N LEU A 14 -0.07 -1.75 -0.92
CA LEU A 14 0.56 -2.57 0.11
C LEU A 14 1.38 -1.67 1.04
N ARG A 15 1.07 -1.68 2.35
CA ARG A 15 1.68 -0.79 3.34
C ARG A 15 2.47 -1.57 4.38
N ALA A 16 3.71 -1.14 4.60
CA ALA A 16 4.57 -1.63 5.66
C ALA A 16 4.12 -1.20 7.06
N THR A 17 4.57 -1.95 8.08
CA THR A 17 4.20 -1.73 9.48
C THR A 17 5.39 -1.38 10.38
N VAL A 18 6.63 -1.65 9.96
CA VAL A 18 7.86 -1.41 10.73
C VAL A 18 8.74 -0.33 10.07
N PRO A 19 9.42 0.54 10.85
CA PRO A 19 9.27 0.69 12.30
C PRO A 19 7.98 1.45 12.66
N GLU A 20 7.43 1.16 13.84
CA GLU A 20 6.12 1.61 14.34
C GLU A 20 6.05 3.13 14.51
N ILE A 21 7.20 3.79 14.73
CA ILE A 21 7.31 5.25 14.83
C ILE A 21 6.74 5.98 13.61
N TRP A 22 6.72 5.33 12.45
CA TRP A 22 6.17 5.89 11.22
C TRP A 22 4.72 5.50 10.94
N ASP A 23 4.08 4.71 11.81
CA ASP A 23 2.74 4.17 11.53
C ASP A 23 1.70 5.28 11.40
N GLU A 24 1.74 6.30 12.27
CA GLU A 24 0.82 7.43 12.20
C GLU A 24 0.93 8.16 10.86
N TYR A 25 2.17 8.44 10.42
CA TYR A 25 2.44 9.08 9.15
C TYR A 25 1.96 8.23 7.97
N ARG A 26 2.32 6.94 7.94
CA ARG A 26 1.91 6.00 6.88
C ARG A 26 0.41 5.82 6.83
N ARG A 27 -0.27 5.78 7.98
CA ARG A 27 -1.72 5.72 8.08
C ARG A 27 -2.38 6.96 7.49
N LYS A 28 -1.89 8.15 7.83
CA LYS A 28 -2.41 9.41 7.29
C LYS A 28 -2.22 9.47 5.76
N ALA A 29 -1.03 9.17 5.27
CA ALA A 29 -0.75 9.14 3.83
C ALA A 29 -1.62 8.12 3.08
N ALA A 30 -1.76 6.90 3.62
CA ALA A 30 -2.59 5.85 3.03
C ALA A 30 -4.09 6.20 3.05
N SER A 31 -4.58 6.89 4.09
CA SER A 31 -5.98 7.36 4.15
C SER A 31 -6.25 8.37 3.04
N ILE A 32 -5.39 9.39 2.90
CA ILE A 32 -5.51 10.39 1.84
C ILE A 32 -5.49 9.73 0.47
N PHE A 33 -4.55 8.79 0.26
CA PHE A 33 -4.46 8.04 -0.99
C PHE A 33 -5.75 7.26 -1.28
N SER A 34 -6.24 6.48 -0.30
CA SER A 34 -7.46 5.68 -0.44
C SER A 34 -8.70 6.54 -0.69
N GLU A 35 -8.85 7.66 0.01
CA GLU A 35 -9.98 8.58 -0.17
C GLU A 35 -10.00 9.22 -1.57
N ARG A 36 -8.82 9.57 -2.10
CA ARG A 36 -8.70 10.24 -3.41
C ARG A 36 -8.79 9.29 -4.59
N THR A 37 -8.33 8.05 -4.43
CA THR A 37 -8.21 7.07 -5.54
C THR A 37 -9.23 5.93 -5.45
N ARG A 38 -9.89 5.77 -4.29
CA ARG A 38 -10.68 4.57 -3.91
C ARG A 38 -9.84 3.29 -3.86
N ALA A 39 -8.52 3.40 -3.73
CA ALA A 39 -7.63 2.25 -3.61
C ALA A 39 -7.89 1.44 -2.34
N THR A 40 -7.68 0.12 -2.46
CA THR A 40 -7.69 -0.80 -1.32
C THR A 40 -6.32 -0.76 -0.64
N VAL A 41 -6.29 -0.43 0.65
CA VAL A 41 -5.07 -0.43 1.46
C VAL A 41 -4.95 -1.77 2.19
N LYS A 42 -3.83 -2.47 2.00
CA LYS A 42 -3.54 -3.74 2.67
C LYS A 42 -2.25 -3.63 3.45
N LEU A 43 -2.32 -3.92 4.74
CA LEU A 43 -1.13 -3.96 5.60
C LEU A 43 -0.36 -5.26 5.38
N ILE A 44 0.96 -5.16 5.31
CA ILE A 44 1.86 -6.32 5.43
C ILE A 44 2.47 -6.27 6.83
N PRO A 45 2.01 -7.13 7.77
CA PRO A 45 2.50 -7.13 9.14
C PRO A 45 4.00 -7.45 9.21
N ASN A 46 4.70 -6.86 10.17
CA ASN A 46 6.12 -7.04 10.44
C ASN A 46 7.04 -6.79 9.23
N SER A 47 6.60 -6.00 8.24
CA SER A 47 7.43 -5.64 7.09
C SER A 47 8.04 -4.26 7.26
N THR A 48 9.27 -4.14 6.77
CA THR A 48 9.96 -2.88 6.56
C THR A 48 9.49 -2.23 5.25
N HIS A 49 10.14 -1.13 4.88
CA HIS A 49 9.94 -0.49 3.59
C HIS A 49 10.21 -1.43 2.39
N LEU A 50 11.07 -2.44 2.55
CA LEU A 50 11.45 -3.38 1.49
C LEU A 50 10.52 -4.59 1.46
N LEU A 51 9.23 -4.34 1.21
CA LEU A 51 8.16 -5.36 1.16
C LEU A 51 8.51 -6.58 0.30
N TYR A 52 9.14 -6.36 -0.87
CA TYR A 52 9.54 -7.42 -1.79
C TYR A 52 10.70 -8.27 -1.28
N TRP A 53 11.51 -7.73 -0.36
CA TRP A 53 12.61 -8.45 0.27
C TRP A 53 12.11 -9.22 1.50
N ASP A 54 11.28 -8.60 2.32
CA ASP A 54 10.76 -9.20 3.54
C ASP A 54 9.77 -10.35 3.23
N TYR A 55 8.86 -10.13 2.27
CA TYR A 55 7.77 -11.06 1.95
C TYR A 55 7.59 -11.28 0.44
N PRO A 56 8.62 -11.73 -0.30
CA PRO A 56 8.57 -11.87 -1.76
C PRO A 56 7.38 -12.71 -2.25
N LYS A 57 7.05 -13.79 -1.53
CA LYS A 57 5.93 -14.67 -1.88
C LYS A 57 4.58 -13.95 -1.80
N VAL A 58 4.37 -13.14 -0.75
CA VAL A 58 3.14 -12.36 -0.58
C VAL A 58 3.01 -11.36 -1.73
N ILE A 59 4.08 -10.67 -2.10
CA ILE A 59 4.05 -9.70 -3.21
C ILE A 59 3.74 -10.39 -4.54
N VAL A 60 4.38 -11.53 -4.83
CA VAL A 60 4.10 -12.30 -6.05
C VAL A 60 2.65 -12.79 -6.10
N GLU A 61 2.11 -13.24 -4.98
CA GLU A 61 0.71 -13.68 -4.89
C GLU A 61 -0.28 -12.52 -5.11
N GLU A 62 -0.02 -11.34 -4.53
CA GLU A 62 -0.87 -10.16 -4.76
C GLU A 62 -0.86 -9.74 -6.22
N ILE A 63 0.30 -9.74 -6.88
CA ILE A 63 0.41 -9.43 -8.31
C ILE A 63 -0.39 -10.45 -9.12
N ARG A 64 -0.20 -11.76 -8.88
CA ARG A 64 -0.89 -12.83 -9.63
C ARG A 64 -2.41 -12.79 -9.49
N LYS A 65 -2.94 -12.29 -8.36
CA LYS A 65 -4.38 -12.21 -8.10
C LYS A 65 -5.06 -11.01 -8.77
N HIS A 66 -4.30 -9.99 -9.15
CA HIS A 66 -4.84 -8.70 -9.59
C HIS A 66 -4.25 -8.22 -10.93
N TRP A 67 -3.52 -9.08 -11.63
CA TRP A 67 -3.09 -8.92 -13.02
C TRP A 67 -4.06 -9.65 -13.95
#